data_AF-A0A937RA37-F1
#
_entry.id   AF-A0A937RA37-F1
#
_cell.length_a   1.000
_cell.length_b   1.000
_cell.length_c   1.000
_cell.angle_alpha   90.00
_cell.angle_beta   90.00
_cell.angle_gamma   90.00
#
_symmetry.space_group_name_H-M   'P 1'
#
loop_
_entity.id
_entity.type
_entity.pdbx_description
1 polymer ?
#
loop_
_entity_poly.entity_id
_entity_poly.type
_entity_poly.pdbx_seq_one_letter_code
_entity_poly.pdbx_strand_id
1 'polypeptide(L)'
;MTLKTCRDCGVAKPLEQFHPHAQMKDGRHNYCVECYRRRNRERYQRKKAGDLRDGRRTRPLEFDGYRVCPDCGERKPASEFATRKRASDGLHTYCRPCNNARAYASIERLHGTSRNWKLKERYGLTAEQVAQMVADQGGMCAICEERPAEHVDHDHATGVVRGVLCFTCNVGLGTFEDDPTRLLDAMRYLWLWGAECLAAAWWMRMPSPSRAPGGDADVPGDDAWLSGINLDRLFYRRKGLSPGEMAKMIEIQAGGCAVCGTESPEHVDHDHATGKVRGILCFGCNTGMGSFGDDPDRLARAARYLRPVVTTT
;
A
#
# COMPACT_ATOMS: atom_id res chain seq x y z
N MET A 1 -39.87 35.91 -32.76
CA MET A 1 -38.58 35.34 -33.24
C MET A 1 -37.54 35.57 -32.15
N THR A 2 -36.87 34.53 -31.67
CA THR A 2 -35.83 34.67 -30.65
C THR A 2 -34.57 35.25 -31.29
N LEU A 3 -34.10 36.39 -30.78
CA LEU A 3 -32.89 37.06 -31.26
C LEU A 3 -31.70 36.73 -30.33
N LYS A 4 -30.51 36.56 -30.92
CA LYS A 4 -29.25 36.37 -30.22
C LYS A 4 -28.25 37.43 -30.66
N THR A 5 -27.54 38.03 -29.72
CA THR A 5 -26.51 39.03 -30.01
C THR A 5 -25.19 38.36 -30.36
N CYS A 6 -24.64 38.68 -31.53
CA CYS A 6 -23.33 38.21 -31.93
C CYS A 6 -22.24 38.86 -31.07
N ARG A 7 -21.36 38.06 -30.46
CA ARG A 7 -20.26 38.58 -29.62
C ARG A 7 -19.15 39.31 -30.39
N ASP A 8 -19.16 39.23 -31.71
CA ASP A 8 -18.09 39.78 -32.56
C ASP A 8 -18.53 41.10 -33.22
N CYS A 9 -19.72 41.16 -33.83
CA CYS A 9 -20.25 42.40 -34.42
C CYS A 9 -21.25 43.16 -33.55
N GLY A 10 -21.68 42.60 -32.41
CA GLY A 10 -22.63 43.25 -31.48
C GLY A 10 -24.09 43.32 -31.96
N VAL A 11 -24.40 42.88 -33.19
CA VAL A 11 -25.75 42.95 -33.76
C VAL A 11 -26.62 41.79 -33.27
N ALA A 12 -27.86 42.09 -32.87
CA ALA A 12 -28.89 41.09 -32.57
C ALA A 12 -29.46 40.51 -33.87
N LYS A 13 -29.34 39.19 -34.05
CA LYS A 13 -29.77 38.47 -35.26
C LYS A 13 -30.67 37.27 -34.89
N PRO A 14 -31.55 36.80 -35.79
CA PRO A 14 -32.30 35.56 -35.59
C PRO A 14 -31.38 34.35 -35.37
N LEU A 15 -31.80 33.36 -34.58
CA LEU A 15 -31.01 32.17 -34.25
C LEU A 15 -30.56 31.36 -35.47
N GLU A 16 -31.30 31.44 -36.57
CA GLU A 16 -30.99 30.80 -37.86
C GLU A 16 -29.71 31.36 -38.48
N GLN A 17 -29.36 32.61 -38.15
CA GLN A 17 -28.11 33.25 -38.59
C GLN A 17 -26.91 32.87 -37.72
N PHE A 18 -27.02 31.82 -36.90
CA PHE A 18 -25.95 31.24 -36.10
C PHE A 18 -25.81 29.74 -36.41
N HIS A 19 -24.57 29.25 -36.45
CA HIS A 19 -24.31 27.83 -36.66
C HIS A 19 -24.83 26.99 -35.48
N PRO A 20 -25.35 25.77 -35.72
CA PRO A 20 -25.72 24.84 -34.65
C PRO A 20 -24.52 24.51 -33.74
N HIS A 21 -24.76 24.44 -32.43
CA HIS A 21 -23.75 24.05 -31.45
C HIS A 21 -24.39 23.40 -30.22
N ALA A 22 -24.38 22.06 -30.17
CA ALA A 22 -25.14 21.26 -29.20
C ALA A 22 -24.81 21.54 -27.72
N GLN A 23 -23.59 21.98 -27.41
CA GLN A 23 -23.17 22.27 -26.03
C GLN A 23 -23.59 23.65 -25.51
N MET A 24 -24.18 24.51 -26.34
CA MET A 24 -24.64 25.84 -25.91
C MET A 24 -26.09 25.78 -25.42
N LYS A 25 -26.44 26.60 -24.43
CA LYS A 25 -27.77 26.64 -23.81
C LYS A 25 -28.92 26.82 -24.82
N ASP A 26 -28.68 27.54 -25.91
CA ASP A 26 -29.66 27.81 -26.98
C ASP A 26 -29.39 27.00 -28.27
N GLY A 27 -28.49 26.02 -28.21
CA GLY A 27 -28.13 25.17 -29.35
C GLY A 27 -27.46 25.91 -30.51
N ARG A 28 -27.03 27.17 -30.32
CA ARG A 28 -26.45 28.02 -31.38
C ARG A 28 -25.13 28.65 -30.95
N HIS A 29 -24.21 28.81 -31.91
CA HIS A 29 -22.91 29.43 -31.69
C HIS A 29 -23.05 30.88 -31.19
N ASN A 30 -22.03 31.41 -30.50
CA ASN A 30 -22.00 32.80 -30.01
C ASN A 30 -21.66 33.86 -31.07
N TYR A 31 -21.42 33.45 -32.32
CA TYR A 31 -21.07 34.34 -33.42
C TYR A 31 -22.02 34.06 -34.58
N CYS A 32 -22.50 35.11 -35.24
CA CYS A 32 -23.30 34.95 -36.44
C CYS A 32 -22.46 34.26 -37.54
N VAL A 33 -23.14 33.64 -38.50
CA VAL A 33 -22.53 32.89 -39.62
C VAL A 33 -21.46 33.71 -40.34
N GLU A 34 -21.70 35.00 -40.54
CA GLU A 34 -20.76 35.92 -41.21
C GLU A 34 -19.48 36.13 -40.40
N CYS A 35 -19.60 36.52 -39.12
CA CYS A 35 -18.47 36.69 -38.21
C CYS A 35 -17.68 35.39 -38.05
N TYR A 36 -18.39 34.27 -37.94
CA TYR A 36 -17.78 32.94 -37.85
C TYR A 36 -16.94 32.63 -39.11
N ARG A 37 -17.52 32.83 -40.30
CA ARG A 37 -16.82 32.61 -41.59
C ARG A 37 -15.62 33.52 -41.77
N ARG A 38 -15.75 34.81 -41.40
CA ARG A 38 -14.65 35.79 -41.45
C ARG A 38 -13.48 35.32 -40.59
N ARG A 39 -13.74 35.02 -39.32
CA ARG A 39 -12.71 34.53 -38.38
C ARG A 39 -12.08 33.22 -38.83
N ASN A 40 -12.87 32.31 -39.40
CA ASN A 40 -12.33 31.04 -39.89
C ASN A 40 -11.44 31.24 -41.14
N ARG A 41 -11.79 32.19 -42.02
CA ARG A 41 -10.97 32.59 -43.17
C ARG A 41 -9.65 33.23 -42.74
N GLU A 42 -9.70 34.18 -41.81
CA GLU A 42 -8.49 34.81 -41.23
C GLU A 42 -7.57 33.76 -40.58
N ARG A 43 -8.15 32.82 -39.82
CA ARG A 43 -7.40 31.69 -39.25
C ARG A 43 -6.78 30.81 -40.33
N TYR A 44 -7.50 30.50 -41.40
CA TYR A 44 -7.00 29.70 -42.51
C TYR A 44 -5.84 30.41 -43.25
N GLN A 45 -5.97 31.71 -43.48
CA GLN A 45 -4.93 32.53 -44.10
C GLN A 45 -3.66 32.59 -43.23
N ARG A 46 -3.80 32.85 -41.92
CA ARG A 46 -2.68 32.81 -40.97
C ARG A 46 -2.01 31.44 -40.89
N LYS A 47 -2.78 30.34 -41.00
CA LYS A 47 -2.24 28.98 -41.07
C LYS A 47 -1.44 28.76 -42.36
N LYS A 48 -1.94 29.25 -43.50
CA LYS A 48 -1.25 29.16 -44.81
C LYS A 48 0.03 30.01 -44.86
N ALA A 49 0.05 31.14 -44.17
CA ALA A 49 1.22 32.03 -44.04
C ALA A 49 2.30 31.49 -43.09
N GLY A 50 2.04 30.39 -42.36
CA GLY A 50 2.97 29.82 -41.39
C GLY A 50 2.90 30.43 -39.99
N ASP A 51 2.12 31.51 -39.80
CA ASP A 51 1.95 32.23 -38.53
C ASP A 51 1.18 31.44 -37.46
N LEU A 52 0.40 30.43 -37.88
CA LEU A 52 -0.31 29.52 -37.00
C LEU A 52 0.10 28.07 -37.31
N ARG A 53 1.33 27.68 -36.93
CA ARG A 53 1.65 26.26 -36.72
C ARG A 53 0.93 25.79 -35.47
N ASP A 54 -0.11 24.95 -35.66
CA ASP A 54 -0.80 24.15 -34.63
C ASP A 54 -1.30 24.94 -33.40
N GLY A 55 -2.59 24.86 -33.10
CA GLY A 55 -3.20 25.49 -31.92
C GLY A 55 -2.71 24.97 -30.55
N ARG A 56 -1.54 24.35 -30.47
CA ARG A 56 -0.80 24.05 -29.25
C ARG A 56 0.48 24.88 -29.30
N ARG A 57 0.69 25.74 -28.30
CA ARG A 57 2.01 26.33 -28.02
C ARG A 57 2.98 25.20 -27.70
N THR A 58 3.51 24.51 -28.70
CA THR A 58 4.69 23.67 -28.53
C THR A 58 5.83 24.66 -28.41
N ARG A 59 6.18 25.04 -27.17
CA ARG A 59 7.45 25.73 -26.93
C ARG A 59 8.52 24.72 -27.33
N PRO A 60 9.19 24.87 -28.49
CA PRO A 60 10.23 23.94 -28.87
C PRO A 60 11.27 23.94 -27.77
N LEU A 61 11.81 22.78 -27.41
CA LEU A 61 13.08 22.75 -26.71
C LEU A 61 14.06 23.60 -27.54
N GLU A 62 14.72 24.56 -26.91
CA GLU A 62 15.76 25.31 -27.61
C GLU A 62 16.76 24.27 -28.13
N PHE A 63 17.27 24.50 -29.34
CA PHE A 63 18.02 23.52 -30.16
C PHE A 63 19.25 22.91 -29.45
N ASP A 64 19.64 23.43 -28.29
CA ASP A 64 20.76 23.02 -27.45
C ASP A 64 20.37 22.21 -26.19
N GLY A 65 19.11 21.77 -26.07
CA GLY A 65 18.67 20.90 -24.96
C GLY A 65 18.27 21.64 -23.67
N TYR A 66 18.05 22.95 -23.77
CA TYR A 66 17.61 23.79 -22.65
C TYR A 66 16.16 24.28 -22.82
N ARG A 67 15.57 24.69 -21.71
CA ARG A 67 14.21 25.23 -21.64
C ARG A 67 14.10 26.29 -20.56
N VAL A 68 13.38 27.36 -20.86
CA VAL A 68 12.98 28.37 -19.88
C VAL A 68 11.70 27.96 -19.16
N CYS A 69 11.76 27.85 -17.83
CA CYS A 69 10.59 27.62 -17.01
C CYS A 69 9.71 28.89 -16.99
N PRO A 70 8.42 28.84 -17.41
CA PRO A 70 7.55 30.02 -17.38
C PRO A 70 7.21 30.55 -15.98
N ASP A 71 7.53 29.80 -14.93
CA ASP A 71 7.19 30.16 -13.55
C ASP A 71 8.33 30.95 -12.90
N CYS A 72 9.53 30.36 -12.83
CA CYS A 72 10.71 31.03 -12.26
C CYS A 72 11.50 31.86 -13.28
N GLY A 73 11.21 31.75 -14.58
CA GLY A 73 11.94 32.46 -15.65
C GLY A 73 13.34 31.91 -15.94
N GLU A 74 13.83 30.93 -15.17
CA GLU A 74 15.18 30.38 -15.33
C GLU A 74 15.29 29.44 -16.54
N ARG A 75 16.44 29.55 -17.22
CA ARG A 75 16.87 28.62 -18.28
C ARG A 75 17.54 27.40 -17.66
N LYS A 76 16.98 26.21 -17.87
CA LYS A 76 17.44 24.95 -17.28
C LYS A 76 17.57 23.85 -18.34
N PRO A 77 18.44 22.84 -18.14
CA PRO A 77 18.50 21.71 -19.05
C PRO A 77 17.19 20.90 -19.01
N ALA A 78 16.88 20.21 -20.10
CA ALA A 78 15.66 19.41 -20.24
C ALA A 78 15.46 18.37 -19.12
N SER A 79 16.54 17.86 -18.52
CA SER A 79 16.52 16.92 -17.39
C SER A 79 15.85 17.48 -16.12
N GLU A 80 15.89 18.80 -15.94
CA GLU A 80 15.24 19.51 -14.82
C GLU A 80 13.72 19.62 -14.98
N PHE A 81 13.16 19.05 -16.05
CA PHE A 81 11.73 18.97 -16.31
C PHE A 81 11.29 17.51 -16.21
N ALA A 82 10.15 17.27 -15.56
CA ALA A 82 9.59 15.91 -15.47
C ALA A 82 9.12 15.44 -16.85
N THR A 83 9.17 14.13 -17.12
CA THR A 83 8.68 13.58 -18.38
C THR A 83 7.15 13.54 -18.41
N ARG A 84 6.56 13.76 -19.58
CA ARG A 84 5.11 13.72 -19.79
C ARG A 84 4.78 13.11 -21.15
N LYS A 85 4.33 11.85 -21.16
CA LYS A 85 4.07 11.05 -22.37
C LYS A 85 3.16 11.71 -23.41
N ARG A 86 2.21 12.54 -22.97
CA ARG A 86 1.22 13.22 -23.84
C ARG A 86 1.68 14.61 -24.33
N ALA A 87 2.83 15.09 -23.88
CA ALA A 87 3.38 16.36 -24.34
C ALA A 87 4.11 16.16 -25.68
N SER A 88 4.02 17.14 -26.58
CA SER A 88 4.64 17.10 -27.90
C SER A 88 6.16 16.97 -27.87
N ASP A 89 6.78 17.49 -26.81
CA ASP A 89 8.22 17.49 -26.53
C ASP A 89 8.58 16.47 -25.43
N GLY A 90 7.62 15.65 -24.98
CA GLY A 90 7.82 14.65 -23.94
C GLY A 90 8.11 15.20 -22.54
N LEU A 91 8.03 16.52 -22.31
CA LEU A 91 8.42 17.15 -21.05
C LEU A 91 7.29 17.99 -20.44
N HIS A 92 7.35 18.17 -19.13
CA HIS A 92 6.44 19.03 -18.39
C HIS A 92 6.72 20.51 -18.68
N THR A 93 5.69 21.35 -18.55
CA THR A 93 5.77 22.79 -18.85
C THR A 93 6.65 23.56 -17.87
N TYR A 94 6.66 23.14 -16.61
CA TYR A 94 7.41 23.75 -15.50
C TYR A 94 8.58 22.85 -15.10
N CYS A 95 9.66 23.46 -14.61
CA CYS A 95 10.76 22.71 -14.01
C CYS A 95 10.25 21.94 -12.77
N ARG A 96 10.97 20.88 -12.37
CA ARG A 96 10.60 20.00 -11.25
C ARG A 96 10.28 20.79 -9.96
N PRO A 97 11.09 21.77 -9.51
CA PRO A 97 10.77 22.55 -8.31
C PRO A 97 9.43 23.30 -8.42
N CYS A 98 9.22 24.06 -9.49
CA CYS A 98 7.99 24.81 -9.72
C CYS A 98 6.76 23.88 -9.86
N ASN A 99 6.93 22.74 -10.53
CA ASN A 99 5.87 21.75 -10.65
C ASN A 99 5.49 21.15 -9.28
N ASN A 100 6.48 20.80 -8.46
CA ASN A 100 6.27 20.25 -7.14
C ASN A 100 5.63 21.29 -6.20
N ALA A 101 6.10 22.54 -6.22
CA ALA A 101 5.51 23.63 -5.45
C ALA A 101 4.02 23.81 -5.78
N ARG A 102 3.66 23.76 -7.08
CA ARG A 102 2.26 23.83 -7.53
C ARG A 102 1.46 22.61 -7.10
N ALA A 103 2.05 21.41 -7.15
CA ALA A 103 1.40 20.19 -6.67
C ALA A 103 1.07 20.30 -5.17
N TYR A 104 2.04 20.72 -4.34
CA TYR A 104 1.82 20.94 -2.90
C TYR A 104 0.79 22.02 -2.62
N ALA A 105 0.85 23.17 -3.29
CA ALA A 105 -0.15 24.22 -3.15
C ALA A 105 -1.57 23.75 -3.55
N SER A 106 -1.67 22.90 -4.58
CA SER A 106 -2.94 22.29 -4.98
C SER A 106 -3.45 21.28 -3.94
N ILE A 107 -2.55 20.48 -3.36
CA ILE A 107 -2.87 19.52 -2.29
C ILE A 107 -3.38 20.28 -1.05
N GLU A 108 -2.68 21.33 -0.64
CA GLU A 108 -3.06 22.17 0.49
C GLU A 108 -4.43 22.84 0.26
N ARG A 109 -4.63 23.45 -0.92
CA ARG A 109 -5.91 24.11 -1.25
C ARG A 109 -7.10 23.13 -1.30
N LEU A 110 -6.90 21.91 -1.78
CA LEU A 110 -8.00 20.94 -2.00
C LEU A 110 -8.22 19.97 -0.85
N HIS A 111 -7.16 19.65 -0.11
CA HIS A 111 -7.16 18.59 0.90
C HIS A 111 -6.64 19.07 2.27
N GLY A 112 -6.14 20.31 2.36
CA GLY A 112 -5.50 20.85 3.55
C GLY A 112 -4.09 20.33 3.75
N THR A 113 -3.91 19.01 3.80
CA THR A 113 -2.61 18.37 4.02
C THR A 113 -2.33 17.25 3.02
N SER A 114 -1.04 16.95 2.83
CA SER A 114 -0.59 15.78 2.07
C SER A 114 -1.11 14.46 2.64
N ARG A 115 -1.34 14.39 3.96
CA ARG A 115 -1.93 13.21 4.61
C ARG A 115 -3.36 13.00 4.14
N ASN A 116 -4.19 14.04 4.15
CA ASN A 116 -5.59 13.97 3.75
C ASN A 116 -5.76 13.61 2.28
N TRP A 117 -4.89 14.14 1.41
CA TRP A 117 -4.85 13.74 0.01
C TRP A 117 -4.57 12.24 -0.15
N LYS A 118 -3.56 11.71 0.55
CA LYS A 118 -3.21 10.28 0.53
C LYS A 118 -4.30 9.38 1.11
N LEU A 119 -5.03 9.83 2.13
CA LEU A 119 -6.16 9.09 2.69
C LEU A 119 -7.27 8.93 1.66
N LYS A 120 -7.60 10.03 0.97
CA LYS A 120 -8.62 10.03 -0.07
C LYS A 120 -8.20 9.23 -1.30
N GLU A 121 -6.95 9.35 -1.73
CA GLU A 121 -6.42 8.64 -2.89
C GLU A 121 -6.36 7.12 -2.65
N ARG A 122 -5.85 6.69 -1.49
CA ARG A 122 -5.59 5.26 -1.22
C ARG A 122 -6.78 4.52 -0.64
N TYR A 123 -7.58 5.18 0.21
CA TYR A 123 -8.64 4.53 0.97
C TYR A 123 -10.03 5.09 0.64
N GLY A 124 -10.13 6.16 -0.15
CA GLY A 124 -11.40 6.85 -0.38
C GLY A 124 -11.94 7.56 0.86
N LEU A 125 -11.12 7.74 1.90
CA LEU A 125 -11.53 8.30 3.19
C LEU A 125 -11.12 9.77 3.36
N THR A 126 -11.99 10.52 4.05
CA THR A 126 -11.72 11.86 4.56
C THR A 126 -11.05 11.79 5.94
N ALA A 127 -10.45 12.89 6.39
CA ALA A 127 -9.83 12.96 7.70
C ALA A 127 -10.87 12.78 8.83
N GLU A 128 -12.07 13.30 8.61
CA GLU A 128 -13.22 13.22 9.50
C GLU A 128 -13.73 11.78 9.63
N GLN A 129 -13.80 11.04 8.51
CA GLN A 129 -14.16 9.62 8.54
C GLN A 129 -13.14 8.79 9.32
N VAL A 130 -11.84 9.04 9.13
CA VAL A 130 -10.80 8.35 9.92
C VAL A 130 -10.90 8.74 11.40
N ALA A 131 -11.14 10.01 11.72
CA ALA A 131 -11.34 10.44 13.10
C ALA A 131 -12.56 9.76 13.75
N GLN A 132 -13.65 9.59 13.00
CA GLN A 132 -14.83 8.85 13.47
C GLN A 132 -14.50 7.37 13.71
N MET A 133 -13.79 6.70 12.79
CA MET A 133 -13.35 5.31 12.99
C MET A 133 -12.49 5.16 14.26
N VAL A 134 -11.58 6.10 14.51
CA VAL A 134 -10.77 6.12 15.73
C VAL A 134 -11.65 6.31 16.96
N ALA A 135 -12.63 7.21 16.91
CA ALA A 135 -13.58 7.43 18.00
C ALA A 135 -14.46 6.21 18.29
N ASP A 136 -14.94 5.53 17.24
CA ASP A 136 -15.74 4.30 17.35
C ASP A 136 -14.95 3.15 17.99
N GLN A 137 -13.63 3.15 17.82
CA GLN A 137 -12.70 2.25 18.49
C GLN A 137 -12.27 2.72 19.90
N GLY A 138 -12.87 3.78 20.44
CA GLY A 138 -12.50 4.35 21.74
C GLY A 138 -11.10 4.98 21.77
N GLY A 139 -10.56 5.37 20.60
CA GLY A 139 -9.21 5.92 20.45
C GLY A 139 -8.09 4.88 20.37
N MET A 140 -8.41 3.59 20.51
CA MET A 140 -7.43 2.52 20.66
C MET A 140 -7.34 1.61 19.44
N CYS A 141 -6.19 0.96 19.30
CA CYS A 141 -5.90 -0.03 18.26
C CYS A 141 -6.90 -1.19 18.30
N ALA A 142 -7.51 -1.51 17.15
CA ALA A 142 -8.53 -2.57 17.04
C ALA A 142 -8.04 -4.00 17.35
N ILE A 143 -6.73 -4.21 17.55
CA ILE A 143 -6.16 -5.53 17.87
C ILE A 143 -5.68 -5.57 19.33
N CYS A 144 -4.74 -4.69 19.69
CA CYS A 144 -4.15 -4.76 21.03
C CYS A 144 -4.98 -4.04 22.09
N GLU A 145 -5.84 -3.09 21.71
CA GLU A 145 -6.67 -2.27 22.62
C GLU A 145 -5.87 -1.46 23.68
N GLU A 146 -4.55 -1.44 23.58
CA GLU A 146 -3.63 -0.81 24.56
C GLU A 146 -2.92 0.44 24.02
N ARG A 147 -2.82 0.56 22.69
CA ARG A 147 -2.05 1.63 22.01
C ARG A 147 -2.96 2.47 21.13
N PRO A 148 -2.62 3.77 20.92
CA PRO A 148 -3.41 4.65 20.06
C PRO A 148 -3.60 4.09 18.64
N ALA A 149 -4.79 4.31 18.10
CA ALA A 149 -5.12 3.96 16.72
C ALA A 149 -4.64 5.06 15.75
N GLU A 150 -3.64 4.75 14.93
CA GLU A 150 -2.95 5.76 14.10
C GLU A 150 -2.91 5.42 12.61
N HIS A 151 -2.94 4.13 12.27
CA HIS A 151 -2.71 3.60 10.93
C HIS A 151 -3.97 2.94 10.40
N VAL A 152 -4.53 3.46 9.32
CA VAL A 152 -5.68 2.84 8.63
C VAL A 152 -5.19 1.53 8.00
N ASP A 153 -5.76 0.43 8.46
CA ASP A 153 -5.50 -0.90 7.93
C ASP A 153 -6.61 -1.31 6.95
N HIS A 154 -6.19 -2.05 5.93
CA HIS A 154 -7.05 -2.45 4.82
C HIS A 154 -6.61 -3.81 4.31
N ASP A 155 -7.56 -4.56 3.78
CA ASP A 155 -7.29 -5.80 3.11
C ASP A 155 -6.58 -5.55 1.77
N HIS A 156 -5.40 -6.14 1.58
CA HIS A 156 -4.58 -5.92 0.38
C HIS A 156 -5.15 -6.57 -0.89
N ALA A 157 -6.09 -7.51 -0.78
CA ALA A 157 -6.74 -8.15 -1.92
C ALA A 157 -7.96 -7.35 -2.42
N THR A 158 -8.75 -6.81 -1.50
CA THR A 158 -10.04 -6.15 -1.79
C THR A 158 -10.00 -4.63 -1.65
N GLY A 159 -9.01 -4.09 -0.96
CA GLY A 159 -8.93 -2.68 -0.59
C GLY A 159 -9.92 -2.27 0.51
N VAL A 160 -10.67 -3.22 1.09
CA VAL A 160 -11.65 -2.95 2.14
C VAL A 160 -10.92 -2.50 3.39
N VAL A 161 -11.26 -1.31 3.88
CA VAL A 161 -10.76 -0.79 5.15
C VAL A 161 -11.36 -1.61 6.29
N ARG A 162 -10.50 -2.16 7.15
CA ARG A 162 -10.91 -3.02 8.27
C ARG A 162 -11.04 -2.20 9.56
N GLY A 163 -10.05 -1.37 9.87
CA GLY A 163 -10.01 -0.59 11.09
C GLY A 163 -8.76 0.29 11.16
N VAL A 164 -8.51 0.85 12.33
CA VAL A 164 -7.32 1.66 12.61
C VAL A 164 -6.46 0.95 13.67
N LEU A 165 -5.19 0.74 13.36
CA LEU A 165 -4.25 0.01 14.19
C LEU A 165 -3.15 0.92 14.73
N CYS A 166 -2.51 0.49 15.82
CA CYS A 166 -1.20 1.04 16.19
C CYS A 166 -0.12 0.58 15.21
N PHE A 167 0.98 1.33 15.12
CA PHE A 167 2.10 0.99 14.24
C PHE A 167 2.59 -0.46 14.40
N THR A 168 2.78 -0.91 15.64
CA THR A 168 3.34 -2.23 15.95
C THR A 168 2.42 -3.37 15.48
N CYS A 169 1.12 -3.30 15.75
CA CYS A 169 0.19 -4.34 15.28
C CYS A 169 0.07 -4.33 13.76
N ASN A 170 0.05 -3.16 13.13
CA ASN A 170 0.00 -3.04 11.67
C ASN A 170 1.23 -3.68 11.00
N VAL A 171 2.42 -3.41 11.53
CA VAL A 171 3.67 -4.06 11.06
C VAL A 171 3.63 -5.56 11.34
N GLY A 172 3.19 -5.98 12.53
CA GLY A 172 3.09 -7.38 12.91
C GLY A 172 2.19 -8.20 11.99
N LEU A 173 1.04 -7.66 11.57
CA LEU A 173 0.19 -8.28 10.55
C LEU A 173 0.95 -8.48 9.23
N GLY A 174 1.62 -7.43 8.75
CA GLY A 174 2.42 -7.51 7.53
C GLY A 174 3.59 -8.49 7.64
N THR A 175 4.21 -8.63 8.80
CA THR A 175 5.26 -9.64 9.06
C THR A 175 4.73 -11.07 8.95
N PHE A 176 3.47 -11.30 9.35
CA PHE A 176 2.79 -12.57 9.11
C PHE A 176 2.08 -12.63 7.75
N GLU A 177 2.42 -11.74 6.81
CA GLU A 177 1.86 -11.69 5.45
C GLU A 177 0.33 -11.58 5.41
N ASP A 178 -0.27 -10.96 6.43
CA ASP A 178 -1.73 -10.92 6.58
C ASP A 178 -2.39 -12.33 6.55
N ASP A 179 -1.66 -13.38 6.94
CA ASP A 179 -2.14 -14.76 6.96
C ASP A 179 -2.64 -15.14 8.37
N PRO A 180 -3.97 -15.31 8.56
CA PRO A 180 -4.51 -15.71 9.86
C PRO A 180 -4.02 -17.09 10.31
N THR A 181 -3.59 -17.96 9.39
CA THR A 181 -3.03 -19.28 9.71
C THR A 181 -1.69 -19.12 10.42
N ARG A 182 -0.80 -18.26 9.92
CA ARG A 182 0.52 -18.02 10.52
C ARG A 182 0.41 -17.40 11.92
N LEU A 183 -0.56 -16.51 12.13
CA LEU A 183 -0.86 -15.95 13.45
C LEU A 183 -1.35 -17.03 14.43
N LEU A 184 -2.19 -17.96 13.97
CA LEU A 184 -2.67 -19.08 14.80
C LEU A 184 -1.57 -20.12 15.08
N ASP A 185 -0.65 -20.34 14.15
CA ASP A 185 0.51 -21.21 14.36
C ASP A 185 1.47 -20.59 15.38
N ALA A 186 1.68 -19.28 15.33
CA ALA A 186 2.42 -18.54 16.36
C ALA A 186 1.72 -18.64 17.73
N MET A 187 0.39 -18.46 17.79
CA MET A 187 -0.38 -18.65 19.03
C MET A 187 -0.20 -20.06 19.60
N ARG A 188 -0.32 -21.09 18.76
CA ARG A 188 -0.11 -22.50 19.14
C ARG A 188 1.31 -22.72 19.66
N TYR A 189 2.31 -22.15 18.99
CA TYR A 189 3.70 -22.21 19.41
C TYR A 189 3.91 -21.62 20.81
N LEU A 190 3.29 -20.49 21.13
CA LEU A 190 3.39 -19.92 22.48
C LEU A 190 2.67 -20.78 23.54
N TRP A 191 1.47 -21.30 23.24
CA TRP A 191 0.71 -22.15 24.17
C TRP A 191 1.35 -23.51 24.43
N LEU A 192 1.81 -24.19 23.39
CA LEU A 192 2.37 -25.55 23.50
C LEU A 192 3.68 -25.58 24.30
N TRP A 193 4.28 -24.43 24.57
CA TRP A 193 5.56 -24.29 25.24
C TRP A 193 5.50 -23.44 26.51
N GLY A 194 4.30 -23.03 26.94
CA GLY A 194 4.04 -22.40 28.23
C GLY A 194 3.93 -23.42 29.37
N ALA A 195 4.47 -23.05 30.53
CA ALA A 195 4.47 -23.68 31.87
C ALA A 195 4.67 -25.21 32.03
N GLU A 196 4.06 -26.12 31.26
CA GLU A 196 4.08 -27.58 31.55
C GLU A 196 4.09 -28.55 30.35
N CYS A 197 4.32 -28.13 29.10
CA CYS A 197 4.18 -29.05 27.95
C CYS A 197 5.50 -29.60 27.38
N LEU A 198 6.19 -30.46 28.13
CA LEU A 198 7.04 -31.51 27.54
C LEU A 198 6.12 -32.67 27.08
N ALA A 199 5.71 -32.71 25.81
CA ALA A 199 5.24 -33.94 25.11
C ALA A 199 4.60 -33.72 23.71
N ALA A 200 4.47 -32.49 23.20
CA ALA A 200 3.73 -32.27 21.94
C ALA A 200 4.54 -32.52 20.64
N ALA A 201 5.69 -33.20 20.71
CA ALA A 201 6.42 -33.71 19.54
C ALA A 201 5.60 -34.71 18.69
N TRP A 202 4.44 -35.16 19.18
CA TRP A 202 3.55 -36.09 18.48
C TRP A 202 2.48 -35.41 17.61
N TRP A 203 2.20 -34.10 17.78
CA TRP A 203 1.17 -33.40 16.98
C TRP A 203 1.72 -32.71 15.71
N MET A 204 3.04 -32.63 15.54
CA MET A 204 3.69 -31.99 14.37
C MET A 204 3.84 -32.91 13.14
N ARG A 205 3.39 -34.17 13.21
CA ARG A 205 3.48 -35.13 12.09
C ARG A 205 2.29 -35.07 11.11
N MET A 206 1.50 -34.00 11.16
CA MET A 206 0.50 -33.70 10.12
C MET A 206 0.92 -32.40 9.42
N PRO A 207 1.31 -32.43 8.14
CA PRO A 207 1.29 -31.21 7.36
C PRO A 207 -0.13 -30.66 7.37
N SER A 208 -0.26 -29.34 7.53
CA SER A 208 -1.45 -28.63 7.06
C SER A 208 -1.79 -29.18 5.66
N PRO A 209 -3.04 -29.62 5.37
CA PRO A 209 -3.38 -30.25 4.10
C PRO A 209 -3.13 -29.41 2.84
N SER A 210 -2.67 -28.15 2.98
CA SER A 210 -2.57 -27.21 1.88
C SER A 210 -1.16 -26.68 1.55
N ARG A 211 -0.09 -27.05 2.28
CA ARG A 211 1.24 -26.40 2.08
C ARG A 211 2.48 -27.30 2.09
N ALA A 212 2.37 -28.62 1.99
CA ALA A 212 3.54 -29.44 1.69
C ALA A 212 3.96 -29.25 0.22
N PRO A 213 5.18 -28.78 -0.08
CA PRO A 213 5.75 -28.95 -1.42
C PRO A 213 5.96 -30.46 -1.62
N GLY A 214 5.44 -30.99 -2.73
CA GLY A 214 5.56 -32.40 -3.06
C GLY A 214 6.99 -32.91 -2.93
N GLY A 215 7.14 -34.02 -2.22
CA GLY A 215 8.40 -34.71 -2.03
C GLY A 215 8.19 -35.82 -1.02
N ASP A 216 8.09 -37.05 -1.52
CA ASP A 216 8.09 -38.28 -0.75
C ASP A 216 9.43 -38.38 0.00
N ALA A 217 9.52 -37.75 1.17
CA ALA A 217 10.61 -37.99 2.11
C ALA A 217 10.15 -39.10 3.05
N ASP A 218 10.66 -40.32 2.81
CA ASP A 218 10.68 -41.40 3.78
C ASP A 218 11.10 -40.85 5.14
N VAL A 219 10.15 -40.77 6.09
CA VAL A 219 10.48 -40.42 7.48
C VAL A 219 10.91 -41.72 8.16
N PRO A 220 12.18 -41.85 8.62
CA PRO A 220 12.63 -43.05 9.31
C PRO A 220 11.77 -43.34 10.54
N GLY A 221 11.39 -44.60 10.68
CA GLY A 221 10.43 -45.10 11.67
C GLY A 221 11.05 -45.50 13.01
N ASP A 222 12.29 -45.13 13.29
CA ASP A 222 13.01 -45.48 14.49
C ASP A 222 13.58 -44.23 15.18
N ASP A 223 13.25 -44.08 16.47
CA ASP A 223 13.75 -43.02 17.37
C ASP A 223 15.28 -43.07 17.60
N ALA A 224 16.02 -43.80 16.76
CA ALA A 224 17.46 -44.01 16.82
C ALA A 224 18.25 -42.70 16.67
N TRP A 225 17.75 -41.69 15.96
CA TRP A 225 18.43 -40.38 15.88
C TRP A 225 18.46 -39.63 17.22
N LEU A 226 17.57 -39.98 18.16
CA LEU A 226 17.45 -39.28 19.46
C LEU A 226 18.39 -39.91 20.50
N SER A 227 18.97 -41.08 20.18
CA SER A 227 19.86 -41.81 21.07
C SER A 227 21.15 -41.00 21.32
N GLY A 228 21.15 -40.24 22.41
CA GLY A 228 22.27 -39.37 22.82
C GLY A 228 21.94 -37.88 22.93
N ILE A 229 20.71 -37.47 22.63
CA ILE A 229 20.25 -36.09 22.85
C ILE A 229 19.52 -36.02 24.19
N ASN A 230 20.13 -35.35 25.17
CA ASN A 230 19.43 -34.98 26.38
C ASN A 230 18.49 -33.80 26.07
N LEU A 231 17.26 -34.11 25.67
CA LEU A 231 16.23 -33.12 25.32
C LEU A 231 15.95 -32.17 26.50
N ASP A 232 16.00 -32.68 27.73
CA ASP A 232 15.88 -31.85 28.93
C ASP A 232 17.02 -30.81 28.99
N ARG A 233 18.25 -31.16 28.60
CA ARG A 233 19.36 -30.20 28.59
C ARG A 233 19.21 -29.10 27.52
N LEU A 234 18.61 -29.41 26.37
CA LEU A 234 18.40 -28.44 25.29
C LEU A 234 17.27 -27.47 25.61
N PHE A 235 16.11 -27.98 26.05
CA PHE A 235 14.93 -27.16 26.30
C PHE A 235 14.98 -26.43 27.66
N TYR A 236 15.69 -26.96 28.67
CA TYR A 236 15.76 -26.33 30.01
C TYR A 236 16.91 -25.34 30.19
N ARG A 237 17.66 -25.03 29.11
CA ARG A 237 18.71 -24.03 29.18
C ARG A 237 18.12 -22.63 29.29
N ARG A 238 18.54 -21.89 30.31
CA ARG A 238 18.12 -20.50 30.54
C ARG A 238 18.81 -19.46 29.65
N LYS A 239 19.92 -19.81 29.00
CA LYS A 239 20.69 -18.93 28.10
C LYS A 239 21.42 -19.73 27.03
N GLY A 240 21.14 -19.42 25.76
CA GLY A 240 21.97 -19.68 24.59
C GLY A 240 22.19 -21.15 24.22
N LEU A 241 22.08 -21.43 22.93
CA LEU A 241 22.52 -22.70 22.35
C LEU A 241 23.89 -22.50 21.71
N SER A 242 24.76 -23.49 21.84
CA SER A 242 25.94 -23.57 20.97
C SER A 242 25.50 -23.84 19.52
N PRO A 243 26.34 -23.54 18.52
CA PRO A 243 26.01 -23.80 17.11
C PRO A 243 25.60 -25.26 16.84
N GLY A 244 26.25 -26.22 17.49
CA GLY A 244 25.90 -27.64 17.36
C GLY A 244 24.57 -28.03 18.02
N GLU A 245 24.20 -27.35 19.11
CA GLU A 245 22.89 -27.55 19.76
C GLU A 245 21.76 -26.91 18.94
N MET A 246 22.01 -25.73 18.36
CA MET A 246 21.09 -25.07 17.44
C MET A 246 20.83 -25.93 16.19
N ALA A 247 21.89 -26.49 15.58
CA ALA A 247 21.75 -27.38 14.43
C ALA A 247 20.86 -28.60 14.72
N LYS A 248 20.98 -29.20 15.92
CA LYS A 248 20.13 -30.31 16.36
C LYS A 248 18.68 -29.89 16.55
N MET A 249 18.42 -28.69 17.07
CA MET A 249 17.05 -28.19 17.19
C MET A 249 16.42 -27.93 15.82
N ILE A 250 17.20 -27.44 14.85
CA ILE A 250 16.75 -27.28 13.46
C ILE A 250 16.42 -28.65 12.85
N GLU A 251 17.23 -29.68 13.10
CA GLU A 251 16.96 -31.05 12.67
C GLU A 251 15.65 -31.61 13.27
N ILE A 252 15.42 -31.41 14.58
CA ILE A 252 14.17 -31.78 15.25
C ILE A 252 12.95 -31.06 14.62
N GLN A 253 13.14 -29.83 14.14
CA GLN A 253 12.13 -29.05 13.43
C GLN A 253 12.03 -29.39 11.94
N ALA A 254 12.59 -30.52 11.50
CA ALA A 254 12.66 -30.95 10.11
C ALA A 254 13.29 -29.90 9.16
N GLY A 255 14.28 -29.16 9.67
CA GLY A 255 15.03 -28.14 8.91
C GLY A 255 14.38 -26.76 8.87
N GLY A 256 13.16 -26.60 9.37
CA GLY A 256 12.38 -25.36 9.24
C GLY A 256 12.19 -24.57 10.54
N CYS A 257 11.60 -23.38 10.41
CA CYS A 257 11.13 -22.58 11.55
C CYS A 257 10.08 -23.30 12.39
N ALA A 258 10.20 -23.24 13.73
CA ALA A 258 9.27 -23.89 14.64
C ALA A 258 7.81 -23.38 14.59
N VAL A 259 7.59 -22.22 13.96
CA VAL A 259 6.26 -21.61 13.79
C VAL A 259 5.73 -21.86 12.38
N CYS A 260 6.42 -21.38 11.33
CA CYS A 260 5.90 -21.48 9.96
C CYS A 260 6.33 -22.73 9.20
N GLY A 261 7.37 -23.45 9.67
CA GLY A 261 7.89 -24.67 9.04
C GLY A 261 8.66 -24.47 7.73
N THR A 262 8.61 -23.30 7.08
CA THR A 262 9.10 -23.13 5.71
C THR A 262 10.35 -22.26 5.56
N GLU A 263 10.62 -21.35 6.51
CA GLU A 263 11.73 -20.41 6.40
C GLU A 263 12.97 -20.86 7.18
N SER A 264 14.14 -20.32 6.79
CA SER A 264 15.42 -20.56 7.44
C SER A 264 15.37 -20.12 8.92
N PRO A 265 15.53 -21.04 9.87
CA PRO A 265 15.51 -20.74 11.29
C PRO A 265 16.88 -20.27 11.77
N GLU A 266 16.93 -19.06 12.35
CA GLU A 266 18.19 -18.40 12.76
C GLU A 266 18.15 -17.87 14.21
N HIS A 267 16.97 -17.77 14.81
CA HIS A 267 16.77 -17.11 16.11
C HIS A 267 16.39 -18.14 17.16
N VAL A 268 17.16 -18.21 18.26
CA VAL A 268 16.82 -19.03 19.42
C VAL A 268 15.69 -18.33 20.20
N ASP A 269 14.49 -18.85 20.06
CA ASP A 269 13.33 -18.36 20.80
C ASP A 269 13.23 -19.06 22.17
N HIS A 270 12.80 -18.28 23.16
CA HIS A 270 12.71 -18.72 24.54
C HIS A 270 11.49 -18.13 25.23
N ASP A 271 10.97 -18.87 26.20
CA ASP A 271 9.91 -18.39 27.07
C ASP A 271 10.47 -17.32 28.03
N HIS A 272 9.88 -16.12 28.03
CA HIS A 272 10.38 -15.00 28.82
C HIS A 272 10.16 -15.17 30.34
N ALA A 273 9.25 -16.06 30.78
CA ALA A 273 9.01 -16.31 32.19
C ALA A 273 10.00 -17.31 32.80
N THR A 274 10.33 -18.36 32.06
CA THR A 274 11.16 -19.48 32.52
C THR A 274 12.59 -19.45 31.97
N GLY A 275 12.81 -18.69 30.89
CA GLY A 275 14.05 -18.66 30.12
C GLY A 275 14.30 -19.94 29.29
N LYS A 276 13.36 -20.89 29.28
CA LYS A 276 13.50 -22.16 28.56
C LYS A 276 13.43 -21.91 27.06
N VAL A 277 14.32 -22.57 26.32
CA VAL A 277 14.29 -22.53 24.86
C VAL A 277 13.03 -23.23 24.36
N ARG A 278 12.32 -22.63 23.41
CA ARG A 278 11.12 -23.22 22.79
C ARG A 278 11.39 -23.76 21.39
N GLY A 279 12.24 -23.09 20.62
CA GLY A 279 12.52 -23.46 19.23
C GLY A 279 13.49 -22.51 18.55
N ILE A 280 13.86 -22.84 17.31
CA ILE A 280 14.57 -21.94 16.42
C ILE A 280 13.59 -21.36 15.40
N LEU A 281 13.52 -20.05 15.33
CA LEU A 281 12.58 -19.32 14.50
C LEU A 281 13.27 -18.59 13.35
N CYS A 282 12.54 -18.38 12.26
CA CYS A 282 12.94 -17.40 11.27
C CYS A 282 12.78 -15.98 11.84
N PHE A 283 13.50 -15.02 11.24
CA PHE A 283 13.41 -13.61 11.64
C PHE A 283 11.97 -13.08 11.61
N GLY A 284 11.19 -13.48 10.60
CA GLY A 284 9.80 -13.06 10.43
C GLY A 284 8.92 -13.51 11.59
N CYS A 285 8.87 -14.82 11.90
CA CYS A 285 8.04 -15.33 13.00
C CYS A 285 8.48 -14.79 14.36
N ASN A 286 9.79 -14.69 14.62
CA ASN A 286 10.32 -14.14 15.87
C ASN A 286 9.90 -12.67 16.06
N THR A 287 10.11 -11.83 15.05
CA THR A 287 9.76 -10.39 15.09
C THR A 287 8.25 -10.18 15.08
N GLY A 288 7.52 -11.02 14.36
CA GLY A 288 6.06 -11.00 14.29
C GLY A 288 5.45 -11.26 15.66
N MET A 289 5.85 -12.34 16.35
CA MET A 289 5.39 -12.63 17.71
C MET A 289 5.74 -11.52 18.69
N GLY A 290 6.97 -10.99 18.63
CA GLY A 290 7.38 -9.85 19.45
C GLY A 290 6.53 -8.59 19.21
N SER A 291 6.04 -8.38 17.98
CA SER A 291 5.12 -7.27 17.67
C SER A 291 3.76 -7.40 18.37
N PHE A 292 3.34 -8.64 18.65
CA PHE A 292 2.19 -8.94 19.49
C PHE A 292 2.55 -9.16 20.96
N GLY A 293 3.81 -8.91 21.35
CA GLY A 293 4.27 -9.00 22.73
C GLY A 293 4.29 -10.42 23.27
N ASP A 294 4.49 -11.41 22.39
CA ASP A 294 4.50 -12.84 22.74
C ASP A 294 3.23 -13.26 23.53
N ASP A 295 2.10 -12.62 23.21
CA ASP A 295 0.79 -12.85 23.81
C ASP A 295 -0.09 -13.70 22.86
N PRO A 296 -0.40 -14.96 23.23
CA PRO A 296 -1.28 -15.83 22.45
C PRO A 296 -2.65 -15.21 22.18
N ASP A 297 -3.24 -14.53 23.16
CA ASP A 297 -4.58 -13.94 23.02
C ASP A 297 -4.55 -12.77 22.04
N ARG A 298 -3.46 -12.00 22.02
CA ARG A 298 -3.30 -10.92 21.04
C ARG A 298 -3.09 -11.45 19.62
N LEU A 299 -2.36 -12.55 19.45
CA LEU A 299 -2.25 -13.25 18.15
C LEU A 299 -3.61 -13.79 17.69
N ALA A 300 -4.40 -14.35 18.61
CA ALA A 300 -5.76 -14.81 18.31
C ALA A 300 -6.67 -13.66 17.86
N ARG A 301 -6.61 -12.51 18.55
CA ARG A 301 -7.34 -11.29 18.14
C ARG A 301 -6.90 -10.80 16.76
N ALA A 302 -5.59 -10.79 16.49
CA ALA A 302 -5.06 -10.42 15.17
C ALA A 302 -5.54 -11.37 14.06
N ALA A 303 -5.55 -12.68 14.31
CA ALA A 303 -6.06 -13.65 13.35
C ALA A 303 -7.57 -13.47 13.09
N ARG A 304 -8.35 -13.16 14.15
CA ARG A 304 -9.78 -12.86 14.02
C ARG A 304 -10.02 -11.57 13.24
N TYR A 305 -9.20 -10.55 13.46
CA TYR A 305 -9.27 -9.25 12.80
C TYR A 305 -9.10 -9.35 11.27
N LEU A 306 -8.27 -10.29 10.80
CA LEU A 306 -8.08 -10.55 9.37
C LEU A 306 -9.23 -11.32 8.71
N ARG A 307 -10.10 -11.98 9.50
CA ARG A 307 -11.20 -12.77 8.91
C ARG A 307 -12.27 -11.84 8.34
N PRO A 308 -12.80 -12.13 7.15
CA PRO A 308 -13.89 -11.35 6.58
C PRO A 308 -15.10 -11.42 7.51
N VAL A 309 -15.71 -10.27 7.76
CA VAL A 309 -17.00 -10.19 8.47
C VAL A 309 -18.05 -10.75 7.51
N VAL A 310 -18.54 -11.96 7.79
CA VAL A 310 -19.69 -12.50 7.05
C VAL A 310 -20.89 -11.64 7.41
N THR A 311 -21.26 -10.72 6.53
CA THR A 311 -22.53 -10.01 6.65
C THR A 311 -23.64 -10.99 6.32
N THR A 312 -24.23 -11.59 7.36
CA THR A 312 -25.55 -12.21 7.23
C THR A 312 -26.53 -11.13 6.80
N THR A 313 -27.00 -11.24 5.55
CA THR A 313 -28.04 -10.40 4.97
C THR A 313 -29.42 -10.92 5.35
#